data_AF-A0A9E2ENS8-F1
#
_entry.id   AF-A0A9E2ENS8-F1
#
_cell.length_a   1.000
_cell.length_b   1.000
_cell.length_c   1.000
_cell.angle_alpha   90.00
_cell.angle_beta   90.00
_cell.angle_gamma   90.00
#
_symmetry.space_group_name_H-M   'P 1'
#
loop_
_entity.id
_entity.type
_entity.pdbx_description
1 polymer ?
#
loop_
_entity_poly.entity_id
_entity_poly.type
_entity_poly.pdbx_seq_one_letter_code
_entity_poly.pdbx_strand_id
1 'polypeptide(L)'
;HPFKHYDWRYNGEKNQWQGGFGKLVLGETWVAHHGRHKQQSTRGIIADESHDHPLVNGIDDGAIWGPTDVYRVRTPLDADAENIIMGQTIDRTGDFDDTDTLYGMRESDDKIAMDIMSDDPEKTYNPNLPMPPLVWTKSYQLPGGSSGRALTSTIGASTDMLDEEVRRLFVNAVYHLLDMEVPEKANVTIVGSYTPSAFSFHDDEHWDTMHLLVEDQIWPKR
;
A
#
# COMPACT_ATOMS: atom_id res chain seq x y z
N HIS A 1 18.72 -10.05 21.87
CA HIS A 1 17.38 -10.68 21.78
C HIS A 1 17.34 -11.58 20.55
N PRO A 2 16.84 -12.84 20.64
CA PRO A 2 16.87 -13.81 19.55
C PRO A 2 16.13 -13.39 18.28
N PHE A 3 15.17 -12.46 18.39
CA PHE A 3 14.36 -11.96 17.28
C PHE A 3 14.81 -10.60 16.73
N LYS A 4 15.97 -10.08 17.17
CA LYS A 4 16.48 -8.76 16.76
C LYS A 4 16.67 -8.65 15.24
N HIS A 5 16.93 -9.76 14.54
CA HIS A 5 17.14 -9.77 13.09
C HIS A 5 15.88 -9.56 12.25
N TYR A 6 14.69 -9.59 12.84
CA TYR A 6 13.45 -9.21 12.15
C TYR A 6 13.19 -7.70 12.17
N ASP A 7 13.94 -6.95 12.98
CA ASP A 7 13.84 -5.50 13.05
C ASP A 7 14.09 -4.85 11.69
N TRP A 8 13.26 -3.87 11.35
CA TRP A 8 13.19 -3.21 10.06
C TRP A 8 14.48 -2.49 9.63
N ARG A 9 15.39 -2.22 10.58
CA ARG A 9 16.70 -1.60 10.36
C ARG A 9 17.85 -2.48 10.87
N TYR A 10 17.67 -3.80 10.86
CA TYR A 10 18.71 -4.72 11.31
C TYR A 10 20.01 -4.54 10.52
N ASN A 11 21.11 -4.34 11.25
CA ASN A 11 22.46 -4.15 10.71
C ASN A 11 23.52 -5.04 11.40
N GLY A 12 23.09 -6.16 12.00
CA GLY A 12 23.97 -7.05 12.78
C GLY A 12 24.66 -8.13 11.95
N GLU A 13 25.30 -9.08 12.63
CA GLU A 13 26.19 -10.10 12.02
C GLU A 13 25.48 -11.09 11.08
N LYS A 14 24.14 -11.25 11.18
CA LYS A 14 23.41 -12.14 10.28
C LYS A 14 23.19 -11.46 8.92
N ASN A 15 24.18 -11.54 8.04
CA ASN A 15 24.19 -10.84 6.75
C ASN A 15 22.93 -11.05 5.88
N GLN A 16 22.30 -12.22 5.94
CA GLN A 16 21.07 -12.51 5.20
C GLN A 16 19.85 -11.71 5.69
N TRP A 17 19.91 -11.11 6.88
CA TRP A 17 18.84 -10.33 7.49
C TRP A 17 19.12 -8.83 7.45
N GLN A 18 20.14 -8.36 6.72
CA GLN A 18 20.43 -6.93 6.60
C GLN A 18 19.19 -6.19 6.07
N GLY A 19 18.75 -5.14 6.77
CA GLY A 19 17.49 -4.43 6.49
C GLY A 19 16.22 -5.13 7.01
N GLY A 20 16.37 -6.25 7.72
CA GLY A 20 15.29 -6.90 8.46
C GLY A 20 14.38 -7.81 7.65
N PHE A 21 13.24 -8.13 8.26
CA PHE A 21 12.19 -8.93 7.61
C PHE A 21 11.64 -8.24 6.35
N GLY A 22 11.37 -6.93 6.43
CA GLY A 22 10.83 -6.17 5.30
C GLY A 22 11.73 -6.25 4.07
N LYS A 23 13.03 -5.96 4.23
CA LYS A 23 13.96 -6.07 3.11
C LYS A 23 14.06 -7.49 2.56
N LEU A 24 14.23 -8.50 3.42
CA LEU A 24 14.40 -9.88 2.98
C LEU A 24 13.14 -10.44 2.29
N VAL A 25 11.97 -10.30 2.92
CA VAL A 25 10.73 -10.99 2.50
C VAL A 25 9.90 -10.13 1.57
N LEU A 26 9.77 -8.83 1.87
CA LEU A 26 8.90 -7.91 1.15
C LEU A 26 9.66 -7.13 0.07
N GLY A 27 10.99 -7.18 0.02
CA GLY A 27 11.84 -6.45 -0.93
C GLY A 27 12.20 -5.05 -0.47
N GLU A 28 11.42 -4.49 0.44
CA GLU A 28 11.75 -3.23 1.06
C GLU A 28 11.11 -3.08 2.44
N THR A 29 11.71 -2.22 3.24
CA THR A 29 11.17 -1.71 4.49
C THR A 29 10.67 -0.28 4.25
N TRP A 30 9.57 0.10 4.91
CA TRP A 30 9.03 1.46 4.86
C TRP A 30 10.13 2.50 5.12
N VAL A 31 10.27 3.47 4.21
CA VAL A 31 11.31 4.51 4.29
C VAL A 31 10.73 5.83 4.80
N ALA A 32 9.70 6.34 4.11
CA ALA A 32 9.06 7.60 4.42
C ALA A 32 7.73 7.75 3.67
N HIS A 33 6.91 8.70 4.08
CA HIS A 33 5.81 9.22 3.27
C HIS A 33 6.36 9.87 2.00
N HIS A 34 5.65 9.74 0.89
CA HIS A 34 5.97 10.42 -0.36
C HIS A 34 4.86 11.41 -0.70
N GLY A 35 5.14 12.68 -0.48
CA GLY A 35 4.23 13.76 -0.84
C GLY A 35 3.76 14.60 0.33
N ARG A 36 2.65 15.32 0.13
CA ARG A 36 2.03 16.17 1.13
C ARG A 36 0.91 15.41 1.83
N HIS A 37 1.22 14.94 3.04
CA HIS A 37 0.29 14.15 3.86
C HIS A 37 -1.11 14.79 3.94
N LYS A 38 -2.16 14.01 3.65
CA LYS A 38 -3.59 14.44 3.64
C LYS A 38 -3.95 15.53 2.63
N GLN A 39 -3.07 15.84 1.69
CA GLN A 39 -3.29 16.84 0.64
C GLN A 39 -3.24 16.22 -0.76
N GLN A 40 -2.77 14.98 -0.87
CA GLN A 40 -2.55 14.26 -2.12
C GLN A 40 -2.99 12.82 -1.99
N SER A 41 -3.49 12.28 -3.09
CA SER A 41 -3.96 10.91 -3.20
C SER A 41 -3.06 10.10 -4.12
N THR A 42 -3.29 8.80 -4.15
CA THR A 42 -2.57 7.83 -4.97
C THR A 42 -3.47 7.33 -6.09
N ARG A 43 -2.94 7.35 -7.33
CA ARG A 43 -3.49 6.60 -8.47
C ARG A 43 -2.52 5.47 -8.83
N GLY A 44 -3.04 4.26 -9.03
CA GLY A 44 -2.25 3.12 -9.49
C GLY A 44 -2.17 3.05 -11.00
N ILE A 45 -0.95 3.06 -11.54
CA ILE A 45 -0.66 2.85 -12.97
C ILE A 45 -0.06 1.46 -13.12
N ILE A 46 -0.62 0.61 -13.98
CA ILE A 46 -0.10 -0.74 -14.22
C ILE A 46 1.30 -0.62 -14.83
N ALA A 47 2.27 -1.36 -14.29
CA ALA A 47 3.63 -1.36 -14.84
C ALA A 47 3.60 -1.89 -16.29
N ASP A 48 4.43 -1.33 -17.17
CA ASP A 48 4.44 -1.67 -18.60
C ASP A 48 4.52 -3.19 -18.83
N GLU A 49 5.34 -3.89 -18.05
CA GLU A 49 5.56 -5.33 -18.08
C GLU A 49 4.41 -6.18 -17.49
N SER A 50 3.45 -5.58 -16.78
CA SER A 50 2.50 -6.26 -15.91
C SER A 50 1.05 -6.21 -16.38
N HIS A 51 0.77 -5.71 -17.59
CA HIS A 51 -0.59 -5.64 -18.15
C HIS A 51 -1.25 -7.00 -18.33
N ASP A 52 -0.47 -8.05 -18.57
CA ASP A 52 -0.95 -9.43 -18.68
C ASP A 52 -0.84 -10.21 -17.34
N HIS A 53 -0.42 -9.55 -16.25
CA HIS A 53 -0.22 -10.21 -14.96
C HIS A 53 -1.57 -10.52 -14.31
N PRO A 54 -1.84 -11.74 -13.80
CA PRO A 54 -3.14 -12.12 -13.26
C PRO A 54 -3.59 -11.27 -12.05
N LEU A 55 -2.67 -10.58 -11.38
CA LEU A 55 -3.00 -9.63 -10.30
C LEU A 55 -3.87 -8.45 -10.77
N VAL A 56 -3.72 -8.03 -12.03
CA VAL A 56 -4.49 -6.91 -12.60
C VAL A 56 -5.77 -7.37 -13.32
N ASN A 57 -6.15 -8.64 -13.21
CA ASN A 57 -7.40 -9.14 -13.79
C ASN A 57 -8.62 -8.33 -13.33
N GLY A 58 -9.30 -7.70 -14.30
CA GLY A 58 -10.50 -6.90 -14.08
C GLY A 58 -10.24 -5.54 -13.46
N ILE A 59 -9.00 -5.05 -13.47
CA ILE A 59 -8.57 -3.71 -13.05
C ILE A 59 -8.11 -2.96 -14.30
N ASP A 60 -8.76 -1.84 -14.61
CA ASP A 60 -8.32 -0.98 -15.71
C ASP A 60 -7.11 -0.14 -15.29
N ASP A 61 -6.22 0.18 -16.24
CA ASP A 61 -5.05 1.02 -15.95
C ASP A 61 -5.48 2.42 -15.49
N GLY A 62 -4.91 2.89 -14.38
CA GLY A 62 -5.28 4.15 -13.74
C GLY A 62 -6.53 4.10 -12.86
N ALA A 63 -7.22 2.95 -12.76
CA ALA A 63 -8.47 2.84 -12.01
C ALA A 63 -8.28 2.63 -10.49
N ILE A 64 -7.11 2.13 -10.05
CA ILE A 64 -6.81 2.07 -8.62
C ILE A 64 -6.68 3.48 -8.08
N TRP A 65 -7.46 3.81 -7.05
CA TRP A 65 -7.34 5.05 -6.32
C TRP A 65 -7.40 4.86 -4.80
N GLY A 66 -6.68 5.69 -4.06
CA GLY A 66 -6.78 5.75 -2.61
C GLY A 66 -6.41 7.13 -2.08
N PRO A 67 -7.11 7.65 -1.06
CA PRO A 67 -6.76 8.92 -0.41
C PRO A 67 -5.47 8.86 0.40
N THR A 68 -4.84 7.70 0.57
CA THR A 68 -3.52 7.62 1.18
C THR A 68 -2.44 8.22 0.29
N ASP A 69 -1.39 8.74 0.95
CA ASP A 69 -0.18 9.17 0.28
C ASP A 69 0.44 8.01 -0.52
N VAL A 70 1.16 8.37 -1.59
CA VAL A 70 2.12 7.44 -2.17
C VAL A 70 3.23 7.25 -1.13
N TYR A 71 3.79 6.04 -0.99
CA TYR A 71 4.89 5.82 -0.05
C TYR A 71 6.22 5.67 -0.76
N ARG A 72 7.27 6.21 -0.15
CA ARG A 72 8.61 6.13 -0.69
C ARG A 72 9.21 4.77 -0.34
N VAL A 73 9.61 4.05 -1.39
CA VAL A 73 10.46 2.86 -1.30
C VAL A 73 11.80 3.17 -1.95
N ARG A 74 12.86 2.45 -1.55
CA ARG A 74 14.16 2.60 -2.24
C ARG A 74 14.06 1.92 -3.60
N THR A 75 14.50 2.62 -4.63
CA THR A 75 14.58 2.10 -5.99
C THR A 75 16.04 2.03 -6.46
N PRO A 76 16.39 1.07 -7.35
CA PRO A 76 15.55 -0.01 -7.84
C PRO A 76 15.20 -1.01 -6.72
N LEU A 77 14.07 -1.71 -6.87
CA LEU A 77 13.76 -2.88 -6.03
C LEU A 77 14.79 -3.99 -6.29
N ASP A 78 14.83 -4.97 -5.39
CA ASP A 78 15.71 -6.13 -5.54
C ASP A 78 15.38 -6.89 -6.84
N ALA A 79 16.36 -7.58 -7.44
CA ALA A 79 16.20 -8.22 -8.75
C ALA A 79 15.19 -9.37 -8.80
N ASP A 80 14.76 -9.86 -7.63
CA ASP A 80 13.72 -10.87 -7.42
C ASP A 80 12.34 -10.26 -7.15
N ALA A 81 12.20 -8.94 -7.31
CA ALA A 81 10.94 -8.21 -7.25
C ALA A 81 10.45 -7.80 -8.64
N GLU A 82 9.14 -7.88 -8.84
CA GLU A 82 8.44 -7.52 -10.08
C GLU A 82 7.41 -6.42 -9.78
N ASN A 83 7.53 -5.27 -10.45
CA ASN A 83 6.58 -4.18 -10.29
C ASN A 83 5.26 -4.56 -10.95
N ILE A 84 4.17 -4.48 -10.21
CA ILE A 84 2.83 -4.76 -10.74
C ILE A 84 2.09 -3.45 -11.00
N ILE A 85 2.09 -2.56 -10.01
CA ILE A 85 1.47 -1.24 -10.08
C ILE A 85 2.45 -0.20 -9.55
N MET A 86 2.57 0.91 -10.27
CA MET A 86 3.31 2.10 -9.93
C MET A 86 2.37 3.14 -9.31
N GLY A 87 2.85 3.91 -8.34
CA GLY A 87 2.06 4.89 -7.59
C GLY A 87 2.24 6.30 -8.15
N GLN A 88 1.20 6.83 -8.79
CA GLN A 88 1.16 8.21 -9.26
C GLN A 88 0.53 9.11 -8.19
N THR A 89 1.25 10.14 -7.76
CA THR A 89 0.74 11.15 -6.83
C THR A 89 -0.16 12.15 -7.56
N ILE A 90 -1.37 12.34 -7.03
CA ILE A 90 -2.40 13.25 -7.54
C ILE A 90 -2.69 14.35 -6.50
N ASP A 91 -2.72 15.61 -6.95
CA ASP A 91 -3.17 16.74 -6.14
C ASP A 91 -4.69 16.74 -6.00
N ARG A 92 -5.17 16.97 -4.77
CA ARG A 92 -6.58 17.27 -4.53
C ARG A 92 -7.00 18.51 -5.35
N THR A 93 -8.18 18.46 -5.98
CA THR A 93 -8.77 19.63 -6.65
C THR A 93 -9.75 20.40 -5.77
N GLY A 94 -10.38 19.74 -4.79
CA GLY A 94 -11.23 20.35 -3.77
C GLY A 94 -10.47 21.04 -2.62
N ASP A 95 -11.24 21.63 -1.70
CA ASP A 95 -10.71 22.22 -0.46
C ASP A 95 -10.32 21.12 0.55
N PHE A 96 -9.35 21.44 1.42
CA PHE A 96 -9.04 20.57 2.56
C PHE A 96 -10.19 20.61 3.56
N ASP A 97 -10.64 19.45 4.01
CA ASP A 97 -11.66 19.29 5.04
C ASP A 97 -11.24 18.17 6.00
N ASP A 98 -10.88 18.51 7.23
CA ASP A 98 -10.48 17.53 8.25
C ASP A 98 -11.65 16.76 8.85
N THR A 99 -12.88 17.14 8.53
CA THR A 99 -14.11 16.44 8.90
C THR A 99 -14.56 15.45 7.82
N ASP A 100 -14.06 15.59 6.59
CA ASP A 100 -14.23 14.63 5.52
C ASP A 100 -13.30 13.42 5.74
N THR A 101 -13.87 12.22 5.65
CA THR A 101 -13.12 10.95 5.74
C THR A 101 -12.01 10.83 4.70
N LEU A 102 -12.16 11.52 3.57
CA LEU A 102 -11.20 11.54 2.46
C LEU A 102 -10.37 12.85 2.40
N TYR A 103 -10.47 13.73 3.40
CA TYR A 103 -9.75 15.01 3.45
C TYR A 103 -9.96 15.91 2.22
N GLY A 104 -11.14 15.82 1.61
CA GLY A 104 -11.52 16.52 0.38
C GLY A 104 -11.01 15.88 -0.92
N MET A 105 -10.24 14.78 -0.86
CA MET A 105 -9.73 14.08 -2.03
C MET A 105 -10.79 13.18 -2.65
N ARG A 106 -10.78 13.06 -3.98
CA ARG A 106 -11.74 12.24 -4.73
C ARG A 106 -11.02 11.47 -5.84
N GLU A 107 -11.56 10.31 -6.18
CA GLU A 107 -11.11 9.50 -7.32
C GLU A 107 -11.10 10.29 -8.64
N SER A 108 -12.04 11.23 -8.77
CA SER A 108 -12.15 12.14 -9.91
C SER A 108 -11.06 13.21 -10.00
N ASP A 109 -10.20 13.35 -8.99
CA ASP A 109 -9.07 14.28 -9.05
C ASP A 109 -8.11 13.84 -10.18
N ASP A 110 -7.81 14.73 -11.12
CA ASP A 110 -7.00 14.42 -12.32
C ASP A 110 -5.69 15.21 -12.39
N LYS A 111 -5.47 16.11 -11.44
CA LYS A 111 -4.28 16.97 -11.40
C LYS A 111 -3.07 16.19 -10.89
N ILE A 112 -2.22 15.73 -11.81
CA ILE A 112 -0.96 15.07 -11.47
C ILE A 112 -0.04 16.03 -10.70
N ALA A 113 0.49 15.57 -9.56
CA ALA A 113 1.44 16.35 -8.76
C ALA A 113 2.79 16.48 -9.49
N MET A 114 3.27 17.72 -9.64
CA MET A 114 4.53 18.01 -10.35
C MET A 114 5.63 18.56 -9.45
N ASP A 115 5.27 19.19 -8.32
CA ASP A 115 6.22 19.84 -7.41
C ASP A 115 5.82 19.65 -5.95
N ILE A 116 6.64 18.90 -5.21
CA ILE A 116 6.47 18.68 -3.77
C ILE A 116 7.67 19.25 -3.04
N MET A 117 7.40 19.99 -1.95
CA MET A 117 8.43 20.43 -1.02
C MET A 117 9.04 19.19 -0.35
N SER A 118 10.35 19.01 -0.49
CA SER A 118 11.06 18.03 0.31
C SER A 118 11.14 18.47 1.77
N ASP A 119 11.74 17.66 2.64
CA ASP A 119 12.09 18.08 4.01
C ASP A 119 12.98 19.34 4.04
N ASP A 120 13.63 19.66 2.92
CA ASP A 120 14.26 20.95 2.63
C ASP A 120 13.25 21.87 1.91
N PRO A 121 12.76 22.94 2.56
CA PRO A 121 11.73 23.83 2.02
C PRO A 121 12.20 24.66 0.81
N GLU A 122 13.49 24.69 0.49
CA GLU A 122 14.02 25.33 -0.72
C GLU A 122 14.13 24.37 -1.93
N LYS A 123 13.83 23.08 -1.74
CA LYS A 123 13.91 22.06 -2.78
C LYS A 123 12.53 21.48 -3.10
N THR A 124 12.06 21.74 -4.32
CA THR A 124 10.96 20.98 -4.90
C THR A 124 11.49 19.79 -5.70
N TYR A 125 10.71 18.73 -5.76
CA TYR A 125 10.95 17.61 -6.68
C TYR A 125 9.64 17.11 -7.27
N ASN A 126 9.72 16.47 -8.43
CA ASN A 126 8.58 15.80 -9.03
C ASN A 126 8.41 14.41 -8.38
N PRO A 127 7.28 14.14 -7.68
CA PRO A 127 7.07 12.88 -6.99
C PRO A 127 6.87 11.70 -7.94
N ASN A 128 6.56 11.96 -9.20
CA ASN A 128 6.29 10.96 -10.21
C ASN A 128 7.51 10.67 -11.09
N LEU A 129 8.70 11.22 -10.76
CA LEU A 129 9.95 11.05 -11.53
C LEU A 129 11.14 10.62 -10.64
N PRO A 130 11.50 9.32 -10.60
CA PRO A 130 10.72 8.20 -11.17
C PRO A 130 9.44 7.96 -10.36
N MET A 131 8.42 7.38 -11.01
CA MET A 131 7.21 6.96 -10.32
C MET A 131 7.58 5.83 -9.34
N PRO A 132 7.23 5.94 -8.05
CA PRO A 132 7.57 4.90 -7.08
C PRO A 132 6.69 3.65 -7.28
N PRO A 133 7.20 2.45 -6.97
CA PRO A 133 6.39 1.24 -6.87
C PRO A 133 5.27 1.40 -5.84
N LEU A 134 4.05 0.99 -6.20
CA LEU A 134 2.90 0.90 -5.30
C LEU A 134 2.67 -0.54 -4.84
N VAL A 135 2.72 -1.47 -5.80
CA VAL A 135 2.47 -2.89 -5.59
C VAL A 135 3.51 -3.69 -6.36
N TRP A 136 4.14 -4.65 -5.71
CA TRP A 136 5.11 -5.54 -6.33
C TRP A 136 5.03 -6.94 -5.74
N THR A 137 5.42 -7.94 -6.53
CA THR A 137 5.66 -9.29 -6.01
C THR A 137 7.14 -9.46 -5.69
N LYS A 138 7.47 -10.38 -4.79
CA LYS A 138 8.85 -10.79 -4.53
C LYS A 138 8.92 -12.26 -4.16
N SER A 139 9.85 -12.99 -4.78
CA SER A 139 10.23 -14.32 -4.28
C SER A 139 11.29 -14.20 -3.19
N TYR A 140 11.23 -15.03 -2.15
CA TYR A 140 12.20 -14.99 -1.06
C TYR A 140 12.64 -16.38 -0.61
N GLN A 141 13.79 -16.46 0.05
CA GLN A 141 14.31 -17.66 0.71
C GLN A 141 14.66 -17.34 2.16
N LEU A 142 13.99 -18.00 3.10
CA LEU A 142 14.31 -17.85 4.52
C LEU A 142 15.62 -18.60 4.87
N PRO A 143 16.55 -17.99 5.63
CA PRO A 143 17.73 -18.68 6.15
C PRO A 143 17.40 -19.97 6.90
N GLY A 144 17.75 -21.12 6.31
CA GLY A 144 17.44 -22.44 6.88
C GLY A 144 15.95 -22.83 6.87
N GLY A 145 15.11 -22.08 6.15
CA GLY A 145 13.66 -22.31 6.05
C GLY A 145 13.19 -22.60 4.62
N SER A 146 11.90 -22.45 4.40
CA SER A 146 11.29 -22.60 3.07
C SER A 146 11.40 -21.32 2.25
N SER A 147 11.43 -21.47 0.92
CA SER A 147 11.17 -20.37 0.00
C SER A 147 9.69 -20.01 0.01
N GLY A 148 9.37 -18.83 -0.52
CA GLY A 148 8.01 -18.37 -0.71
C GLY A 148 7.94 -17.18 -1.64
N ARG A 149 6.73 -16.63 -1.76
CA ARG A 149 6.45 -15.40 -2.49
C ARG A 149 5.61 -14.46 -1.63
N ALA A 150 5.85 -13.18 -1.77
CA ALA A 150 5.10 -12.11 -1.14
C ALA A 150 4.53 -11.19 -2.21
N LEU A 151 3.38 -10.60 -1.90
CA LEU A 151 2.93 -9.36 -2.52
C LEU A 151 3.07 -8.26 -1.47
N THR A 152 3.69 -7.16 -1.86
CA THR A 152 3.79 -5.97 -1.02
C THR A 152 2.98 -4.86 -1.68
N SER A 153 2.17 -4.19 -0.87
CA SER A 153 1.37 -3.04 -1.28
C SER A 153 1.61 -1.90 -0.30
N THR A 154 1.78 -0.69 -0.82
CA THR A 154 1.82 0.52 0.01
C THR A 154 0.51 1.30 0.01
N ILE A 155 -0.48 0.86 -0.78
CA ILE A 155 -1.89 1.24 -0.64
C ILE A 155 -2.63 0.16 0.16
N GLY A 156 -3.68 0.52 0.90
CA GLY A 156 -4.50 -0.44 1.66
C GLY A 156 -4.95 0.05 3.03
N ALA A 157 -4.99 1.36 3.29
CA ALA A 157 -5.70 1.90 4.43
C ALA A 157 -7.19 1.59 4.33
N SER A 158 -7.90 1.68 5.46
CA SER A 158 -9.34 1.43 5.51
C SER A 158 -10.14 2.30 4.52
N THR A 159 -9.69 3.53 4.28
CA THR A 159 -10.32 4.42 3.29
C THR A 159 -10.03 4.01 1.85
N ASP A 160 -8.87 3.41 1.56
CA ASP A 160 -8.55 2.91 0.20
C ASP A 160 -9.45 1.73 -0.15
N MET A 161 -9.88 0.94 0.84
CA MET A 161 -10.79 -0.19 0.62
C MET A 161 -12.22 0.24 0.23
N LEU A 162 -12.51 1.54 0.15
CA LEU A 162 -13.75 2.05 -0.48
C LEU A 162 -13.72 1.83 -1.99
N ASP A 163 -12.54 1.93 -2.60
CA ASP A 163 -12.26 1.70 -4.01
C ASP A 163 -12.45 0.20 -4.37
N GLU A 164 -13.13 -0.08 -5.48
CA GLU A 164 -13.43 -1.47 -5.86
C GLU A 164 -12.18 -2.20 -6.37
N GLU A 165 -11.27 -1.48 -7.00
CA GLU A 165 -10.09 -1.94 -7.70
C GLU A 165 -8.98 -2.25 -6.70
N VAL A 166 -8.85 -1.46 -5.63
CA VAL A 166 -8.03 -1.81 -4.45
C VAL A 166 -8.52 -3.12 -3.82
N ARG A 167 -9.83 -3.28 -3.58
CA ARG A 167 -10.36 -4.54 -3.04
C ARG A 167 -10.09 -5.72 -3.99
N ARG A 168 -10.28 -5.50 -5.30
CA ARG A 168 -10.03 -6.48 -6.35
C ARG A 168 -8.57 -6.92 -6.39
N LEU A 169 -7.64 -5.99 -6.30
CA LEU A 169 -6.21 -6.28 -6.21
C LEU A 169 -5.90 -7.24 -5.06
N PHE A 170 -6.43 -6.97 -3.85
CA PHE A 170 -6.18 -7.84 -2.71
C PHE A 170 -6.82 -9.22 -2.84
N VAL A 171 -8.02 -9.31 -3.40
CA VAL A 171 -8.65 -10.62 -3.68
C VAL A 171 -7.83 -11.38 -4.72
N ASN A 172 -7.44 -10.74 -5.83
CA ASN A 172 -6.57 -11.33 -6.85
C ASN A 172 -5.24 -11.80 -6.25
N ALA A 173 -4.66 -11.02 -5.34
CA ALA A 173 -3.44 -11.38 -4.62
C ALA A 173 -3.58 -12.66 -3.79
N VAL A 174 -4.72 -12.86 -3.11
CA VAL A 174 -4.99 -14.09 -2.37
C VAL A 174 -5.02 -15.31 -3.31
N TYR A 175 -5.74 -15.24 -4.43
CA TYR A 175 -5.75 -16.32 -5.42
C TYR A 175 -4.33 -16.60 -5.94
N HIS A 176 -3.61 -15.55 -6.34
CA HIS A 176 -2.28 -15.67 -6.92
C HIS A 176 -1.25 -16.26 -5.94
N LEU A 177 -1.24 -15.80 -4.68
CA LEU A 177 -0.29 -16.28 -3.66
C LEU A 177 -0.59 -17.71 -3.18
N LEU A 178 -1.82 -18.19 -3.39
CA LEU A 178 -2.22 -19.58 -3.11
C LEU A 178 -2.11 -20.50 -4.33
N ASP A 179 -1.47 -20.03 -5.41
CA ASP A 179 -1.36 -20.76 -6.69
C ASP A 179 -2.73 -21.19 -7.25
N MET A 180 -3.76 -20.38 -7.02
CA MET A 180 -5.10 -20.56 -7.57
C MET A 180 -5.27 -19.70 -8.82
N GLU A 181 -6.15 -20.15 -9.72
CA GLU A 181 -6.53 -19.37 -10.90
C GLU A 181 -7.21 -18.06 -10.45
N VAL A 182 -6.66 -16.92 -10.87
CA VAL A 182 -7.24 -15.61 -10.57
C VAL A 182 -8.41 -15.37 -11.53
N PRO A 183 -9.64 -15.11 -11.04
CA PRO A 183 -10.78 -14.84 -11.90
C PRO A 183 -10.54 -13.64 -12.84
N GLU A 184 -11.11 -13.66 -14.04
CA GLU A 184 -11.05 -12.51 -14.97
C GLU A 184 -11.57 -11.21 -14.32
N LYS A 185 -12.56 -11.32 -13.43
CA LYS A 185 -13.07 -10.21 -12.61
C LYS A 185 -13.64 -10.74 -11.29
N ALA A 186 -12.81 -10.84 -10.25
CA ALA A 186 -13.21 -11.38 -8.95
C ALA A 186 -14.37 -10.61 -8.27
N ASN A 187 -15.38 -11.26 -7.69
CA ASN A 187 -16.42 -10.50 -6.97
C ASN A 187 -15.86 -9.95 -5.65
N VAL A 188 -15.84 -8.62 -5.52
CA VAL A 188 -15.34 -7.90 -4.35
C VAL A 188 -16.40 -7.00 -3.69
N THR A 189 -17.68 -7.34 -3.92
CA THR A 189 -18.81 -6.66 -3.28
C THR A 189 -18.64 -6.71 -1.76
N ILE A 190 -18.78 -5.56 -1.10
CA ILE A 190 -18.75 -5.48 0.36
C ILE A 190 -19.88 -6.35 0.93
N VAL A 191 -19.52 -7.23 1.86
CA VAL A 191 -20.48 -7.98 2.66
C VAL A 191 -20.84 -7.13 3.89
N GLY A 192 -22.09 -6.67 3.97
CA GLY A 192 -22.57 -5.82 5.07
C GLY A 192 -22.31 -4.34 4.81
N SER A 193 -22.07 -3.57 5.89
CA SER A 193 -21.76 -2.14 5.83
C SER A 193 -20.27 -1.90 6.00
N TYR A 194 -19.70 -1.03 5.17
CA TYR A 194 -18.32 -0.57 5.31
C TYR A 194 -18.28 0.96 5.32
N THR A 195 -17.97 1.53 6.48
CA THR A 195 -17.89 2.98 6.68
C THR A 195 -16.63 3.25 7.50
N PRO A 196 -15.46 3.33 6.84
CA PRO A 196 -14.20 3.51 7.54
C PRO A 196 -14.11 4.92 8.14
N SER A 197 -13.31 5.05 9.21
CA SER A 197 -12.87 6.37 9.67
C SER A 197 -11.77 6.90 8.75
N ALA A 198 -11.53 8.21 8.84
CA ALA A 198 -10.33 8.82 8.26
C ALA A 198 -9.07 8.18 8.88
N PHE A 199 -7.96 8.17 8.14
CA PHE A 199 -6.68 7.69 8.67
C PHE A 199 -6.04 8.73 9.60
N SER A 200 -5.80 8.33 10.86
CA SER A 200 -5.21 9.17 11.89
C SER A 200 -4.44 8.38 12.93
N PHE A 201 -3.55 9.07 13.64
CA PHE A 201 -2.93 8.56 14.86
C PHE A 201 -3.84 8.87 16.04
N HIS A 202 -3.96 7.90 16.95
CA HIS A 202 -4.70 8.01 18.20
C HIS A 202 -3.78 7.63 19.36
N ASP A 203 -3.98 8.25 20.51
CA ASP A 203 -3.28 7.92 21.75
C ASP A 203 -3.94 6.74 22.48
N ASP A 204 -3.30 6.28 23.55
CA ASP A 204 -3.79 5.15 24.34
C ASP A 204 -5.16 5.47 24.99
N GLU A 205 -5.39 6.72 25.42
CA GLU A 205 -6.65 7.16 26.04
C GLU A 205 -7.84 7.05 25.10
N HIS A 206 -7.64 7.38 23.81
CA HIS A 206 -8.66 7.17 22.78
C HIS A 206 -9.09 5.70 22.71
N TRP A 207 -8.14 4.77 22.66
CA TRP A 207 -8.43 3.34 22.56
C TRP A 207 -9.08 2.78 23.82
N ASP A 208 -8.64 3.25 24.99
CA ASP A 208 -9.27 2.90 26.27
C ASP A 208 -10.74 3.34 26.29
N THR A 209 -11.04 4.54 25.79
CA THR A 209 -12.41 5.08 25.71
C THR A 209 -13.31 4.28 24.76
N MET A 210 -12.74 3.81 23.64
CA MET A 210 -13.49 3.03 22.65
C MET A 210 -13.91 1.65 23.19
N HIS A 211 -13.23 1.14 24.22
CA HIS A 211 -13.53 -0.14 24.87
C HIS A 211 -13.74 -1.31 23.87
N LEU A 212 -12.95 -1.35 22.79
CA LEU A 212 -13.09 -2.37 21.75
C LEU A 212 -12.73 -3.75 22.28
N LEU A 213 -13.68 -4.69 22.24
CA LEU A 213 -13.42 -6.09 22.55
C LEU A 213 -13.32 -6.90 21.26
N VAL A 214 -12.44 -7.91 21.25
CA VAL A 214 -12.32 -8.84 20.11
C VAL A 214 -13.66 -9.49 19.79
N GLU A 215 -14.44 -9.84 20.82
CA GLU A 215 -15.77 -10.45 20.68
C GLU A 215 -16.79 -9.56 19.95
N ASP A 216 -16.66 -8.24 20.03
CA ASP A 216 -17.53 -7.30 19.29
C ASP A 216 -17.29 -7.33 17.78
N GLN A 217 -16.14 -7.87 17.36
CA GLN A 217 -15.63 -7.89 15.99
C GLN A 217 -15.65 -9.30 15.36
N ILE A 218 -16.10 -10.34 16.06
CA ILE A 218 -16.21 -11.70 15.51
C ILE A 218 -17.44 -11.78 14.58
N TRP A 219 -17.20 -12.17 13.33
CA TRP A 219 -18.25 -12.49 12.35
C TRP A 219 -18.37 -14.01 12.14
N PRO A 220 -19.58 -14.56 11.90
CA PRO A 220 -20.88 -13.89 11.95
C PRO A 220 -21.28 -13.58 13.40
N LYS A 221 -21.88 -12.40 13.60
CA LYS A 221 -22.59 -12.11 14.84
C LYS A 221 -23.76 -13.10 14.92
N ARG A 222 -23.74 -13.96 15.94
CA ARG A 222 -24.78 -14.98 16.14
C ARG A 222 -26.15 -14.35 16.38
#